data_AF-A0A960EEA7-F1
#
_entry.id   AF-A0A960EEA7-F1
#
_cell.length_a   1.000
_cell.length_b   1.000
_cell.length_c   1.000
_cell.angle_alpha   90.00
_cell.angle_beta   90.00
_cell.angle_gamma   90.00
#
_symmetry.space_group_name_H-M   'P 1'
#
loop_
_entity.id
_entity.type
_entity.pdbx_description
1 polymer ?
#
loop_
_entity_poly.entity_id
_entity_poly.type
_entity_poly.pdbx_seq_one_letter_code
_entity_poly.pdbx_strand_id
1 'polypeptide(L)'
;AISVHGVCGMWGVLSVGLFAKYDDAFLGREDAGLFYGGGVDQLLMQIVMILIIAAWVGITTFIVFSIIKATIGIRVTAEEEIEGLDVLEHGLQGYADDMVHTS
;
A
#
# COMPACT_ATOMS: atom_id res chain seq x y z
N ALA A 1 0.15 -6.90 -2.22
CA ALA A 1 -0.16 -5.55 -1.70
C ALA A 1 -0.16 -4.46 -2.78
N ILE A 2 0.91 -4.29 -3.57
CA ILE A 2 1.07 -3.14 -4.49
C ILE A 2 -0.05 -3.07 -5.56
N SER A 3 -0.39 -4.18 -6.21
CA SER A 3 -1.45 -4.18 -7.24
C SER A 3 -2.82 -3.79 -6.64
N VAL A 4 -3.26 -4.49 -5.60
CA VAL A 4 -4.62 -4.29 -5.06
C VAL A 4 -4.78 -3.09 -4.12
N HIS A 5 -3.71 -2.60 -3.49
CA HIS A 5 -3.79 -1.43 -2.60
C HIS A 5 -3.13 -0.20 -3.21
N GLY A 6 -1.95 -0.35 -3.81
CA GLY A 6 -1.26 0.76 -4.47
C GLY A 6 -1.99 1.21 -5.73
N VAL A 7 -2.18 0.31 -6.70
CA VAL A 7 -2.82 0.67 -7.98
C VAL A 7 -4.30 0.98 -7.80
N CYS A 8 -5.07 0.10 -7.13
CA CYS A 8 -6.49 0.38 -6.90
C CYS A 8 -6.71 1.60 -5.98
N GLY A 9 -5.82 1.84 -5.01
CA GLY A 9 -5.86 3.05 -4.19
C GLY A 9 -5.64 4.33 -4.99
N MET A 10 -4.60 4.36 -5.84
CA MET A 10 -4.38 5.47 -6.77
C MET A 10 -5.58 5.67 -7.71
N TRP A 11 -6.16 4.60 -8.23
CA TRP A 11 -7.38 4.67 -9.03
C TRP A 11 -8.55 5.27 -8.26
N GLY A 12 -8.75 4.88 -6.99
CA GLY A 12 -9.78 5.46 -6.12
C GLY A 12 -9.60 6.97 -5.93
N VAL A 13 -8.37 7.42 -5.70
CA VAL A 13 -8.06 8.85 -5.54
C VAL A 13 -8.29 9.63 -6.85
N LEU A 14 -7.88 9.09 -8.01
CA LEU A 14 -8.16 9.70 -9.31
C LEU A 14 -9.65 9.72 -9.64
N SER A 15 -10.40 8.69 -9.23
CA SER A 15 -11.84 8.59 -9.48
C SER A 15 -12.61 9.74 -8.84
N VAL A 16 -12.14 10.29 -7.71
CA VAL A 16 -12.72 11.51 -7.12
C VAL A 16 -12.60 12.70 -8.08
N GLY A 17 -11.43 12.89 -8.70
CA GLY A 17 -11.20 13.97 -9.67
C GLY A 17 -12.05 13.84 -10.94
N LEU A 18 -12.47 12.62 -11.29
CA LEU A 18 -13.27 12.35 -12.48
C LEU A 18 -14.78 12.39 -12.20
N PHE A 19 -15.21 11.79 -11.09
CA PHE A 19 -16.60 11.42 -10.82
C PHE A 19 -17.17 11.99 -9.51
N ALA A 20 -16.51 12.95 -8.84
CA ALA A 20 -17.13 13.61 -7.70
C ALA A 20 -18.33 14.44 -8.15
N LYS A 21 -19.51 14.22 -7.57
CA LYS A 21 -20.61 15.17 -7.70
C LYS A 21 -20.41 16.26 -6.66
N TYR A 22 -20.42 15.89 -5.38
CA TYR A 22 -20.10 16.84 -4.32
C TYR A 22 -18.59 16.91 -4.07
N ASP A 23 -18.08 18.11 -3.82
CA ASP A 23 -16.72 18.27 -3.30
C ASP A 23 -16.71 18.20 -1.77
N ASP A 24 -16.48 17.00 -1.25
CA ASP A 24 -16.25 16.77 0.18
C ASP A 24 -14.87 17.30 0.65
N ALA A 25 -14.00 17.77 -0.26
CA ALA A 25 -12.76 18.47 0.08
C ALA A 25 -12.99 19.93 0.58
N PHE A 26 -14.16 20.19 1.16
CA PHE A 26 -14.56 21.43 1.84
C PHE A 26 -14.80 22.66 0.93
N LEU A 27 -14.90 22.50 -0.39
CA LEU A 27 -15.20 23.64 -1.30
C LEU A 27 -16.70 23.83 -1.56
N GLY A 28 -17.57 22.88 -1.15
CA GLY A 28 -19.02 23.04 -1.22
C GLY A 28 -19.59 23.10 -2.64
N ARG A 29 -18.92 22.47 -3.62
CA ARG A 29 -19.39 22.40 -5.01
C ARG A 29 -20.33 21.20 -5.20
N GLU A 30 -21.41 21.38 -5.97
CA GLU A 30 -22.40 20.33 -6.28
C GLU A 30 -22.01 19.43 -7.46
N ASP A 31 -21.11 19.88 -8.34
CA ASP A 31 -20.57 19.13 -9.48
C ASP A 31 -19.05 19.36 -9.59
N ALA A 32 -18.26 18.60 -8.83
CA ALA A 32 -16.82 18.83 -8.65
C ALA A 32 -15.91 18.08 -9.63
N GLY A 33 -16.37 16.94 -10.15
CA GLY A 33 -15.62 16.03 -11.00
C GLY A 33 -15.56 16.52 -12.44
N LEU A 34 -14.48 16.17 -13.13
CA LEU A 34 -14.24 16.55 -14.52
C LEU A 34 -15.41 16.20 -15.44
N PHE A 35 -16.00 15.01 -15.28
CA PHE A 35 -17.10 14.55 -16.14
C PHE A 35 -18.47 15.16 -15.80
N TYR A 36 -18.56 15.95 -14.73
CA TYR A 36 -19.78 16.68 -14.34
C TYR A 36 -19.68 18.19 -14.55
N GLY A 37 -18.58 18.69 -15.12
CA GLY A 37 -18.40 20.11 -15.42
C GLY A 37 -17.67 20.90 -14.34
N GLY A 38 -17.13 20.23 -13.31
CA GLY A 38 -16.38 20.86 -12.21
C GLY A 38 -15.00 21.43 -12.56
N GLY A 39 -14.58 21.28 -13.81
CA GLY A 39 -13.27 21.73 -14.30
C GLY A 39 -12.14 20.73 -13.99
N VAL A 40 -10.89 21.19 -14.14
CA VAL A 40 -9.68 20.35 -13.96
C VAL A 40 -9.07 20.41 -12.57
N ASP A 41 -9.49 21.39 -11.75
CA ASP A 41 -8.87 21.67 -10.45
C ASP A 41 -8.88 20.44 -9.55
N GLN A 42 -10.03 19.76 -9.44
CA GLN A 42 -10.15 18.57 -8.58
C GLN A 42 -9.25 17.44 -9.07
N LEU A 43 -9.19 17.18 -10.38
CA LEU A 43 -8.32 16.14 -10.93
C LEU A 43 -6.84 16.43 -10.66
N LEU A 44 -6.40 17.69 -10.81
CA LEU A 44 -5.04 18.10 -10.51
C LEU A 44 -4.72 17.96 -9.02
N MET A 45 -5.65 18.34 -8.14
CA MET A 45 -5.50 18.17 -6.70
C MET A 45 -5.36 16.69 -6.31
N GLN A 46 -6.16 15.80 -6.90
CA GLN A 46 -6.05 14.36 -6.64
C GLN A 46 -4.71 13.78 -7.12
N ILE A 47 -4.17 14.25 -8.26
CA ILE A 47 -2.82 13.86 -8.73
C ILE A 47 -1.75 14.33 -7.74
N VAL A 48 -1.82 15.58 -7.28
CA VAL A 48 -0.88 16.11 -6.27
C VAL A 48 -0.98 15.30 -4.98
N MET A 49 -2.18 14.93 -4.53
CA MET A 49 -2.38 14.07 -3.35
C MET A 49 -1.71 12.71 -3.51
N ILE A 50 -1.83 12.06 -4.68
CA ILE A 50 -1.13 10.79 -4.95
C ILE A 50 0.38 10.95 -4.79
N LEU A 51 0.96 12.02 -5.35
CA LEU A 51 2.39 12.29 -5.24
C LEU A 51 2.83 12.54 -3.79
N ILE A 52 2.04 13.31 -3.02
CA ILE A 52 2.30 13.56 -1.60
C ILE A 52 2.26 12.25 -0.81
N ILE A 53 1.23 11.42 -1.01
CA ILE A 53 1.09 10.13 -0.31
C ILE A 53 2.25 9.21 -0.68
N ALA A 54 2.60 9.10 -1.95
CA ALA A 54 3.70 8.26 -2.42
C ALA A 54 5.06 8.72 -1.85
N ALA A 55 5.33 10.03 -1.86
CA ALA A 55 6.54 10.61 -1.30
C ALA A 55 6.60 10.39 0.22
N TRP A 56 5.51 10.68 0.94
CA TRP A 56 5.44 10.49 2.38
C TRP A 56 5.67 9.04 2.78
N VAL A 57 4.91 8.10 2.20
CA VAL A 57 5.00 6.68 2.53
C VAL A 57 6.36 6.12 2.11
N GLY A 58 6.87 6.50 0.93
CA GLY A 58 8.18 6.07 0.44
C GLY A 58 9.32 6.53 1.33
N ILE A 59 9.36 7.82 1.69
CA ILE A 59 10.42 8.40 2.54
C ILE A 59 10.35 7.82 3.94
N THR A 60 9.17 7.81 4.57
CA THR A 60 9.04 7.34 5.95
C THR A 60 9.31 5.85 6.07
N THR A 61 8.81 5.03 5.16
CA THR A 61 9.09 3.58 5.13
C THR A 61 10.57 3.33 4.90
N PHE A 62 11.20 4.06 3.98
CA PHE A 62 12.64 3.94 3.74
C PHE A 62 13.46 4.27 4.98
N ILE A 63 13.15 5.36 5.68
CA ILE A 63 13.83 5.75 6.91
C ILE A 63 13.66 4.67 7.99
N VAL A 64 12.42 4.25 8.24
CA VAL A 64 12.12 3.25 9.29
C VAL A 64 12.83 1.92 8.99
N PHE A 65 12.71 1.41 7.77
CA PHE A 65 13.35 0.14 7.40
C PHE A 65 14.87 0.24 7.36
N SER A 66 15.44 1.39 7.02
CA SER A 66 16.89 1.61 7.08
C SER A 66 17.39 1.58 8.53
N ILE A 67 16.66 2.20 9.46
CA ILE A 67 16.99 2.17 10.89
C ILE A 67 16.91 0.74 11.42
N ILE A 68 15.80 0.04 11.18
CA ILE A 68 15.62 -1.36 11.62
C ILE A 68 16.73 -2.26 11.05
N LYS A 69 17.03 -2.11 9.76
CA LYS A 69 18.11 -2.85 9.10
C LYS A 69 19.48 -2.60 9.74
N ALA A 70 19.76 -1.37 10.18
CA ALA A 70 21.04 -1.01 10.77
C ALA A 70 21.17 -1.43 12.24
N THR A 71 20.06 -1.59 12.97
CA THR A 71 20.08 -1.89 14.40
C THR A 71 19.89 -3.37 14.72
N ILE A 72 18.81 -3.98 14.22
CA ILE A 72 18.40 -5.34 14.59
C ILE A 72 18.26 -6.30 13.40
N GLY A 73 18.24 -5.76 12.18
CA GLY A 73 17.97 -6.54 10.96
C GLY A 73 16.47 -6.65 10.66
N ILE A 74 16.12 -6.62 9.37
CA ILE A 74 14.73 -6.69 8.89
C ILE A 74 14.36 -8.07 8.33
N ARG A 75 15.36 -8.93 8.09
CA ARG A 75 15.18 -10.31 7.62
C ARG A 75 16.06 -11.22 8.47
N VAL A 76 15.60 -12.44 8.66
CA VAL A 76 16.38 -13.53 9.24
C VAL A 76 17.56 -13.92 8.34
N THR A 77 18.42 -14.81 8.84
CA THR A 77 19.50 -15.37 8.03
C THR A 77 18.95 -16.18 6.85
N ALA A 78 19.77 -16.39 5.81
CA ALA A 78 19.35 -17.16 4.65
C ALA A 78 19.09 -18.63 5.02
N GLU A 79 19.87 -19.15 5.97
CA GLU A 79 19.70 -20.50 6.52
C GLU A 79 18.34 -20.65 7.22
N GLU A 80 17.99 -19.73 8.13
CA GLU A 80 16.67 -19.73 8.82
C GLU A 80 15.50 -19.51 7.84
N GLU A 81 15.70 -18.70 6.80
CA GLU A 81 14.68 -18.49 5.76
C GLU A 81 14.41 -19.76 4.95
N ILE A 82 15.44 -20.60 4.72
CA ILE A 82 15.31 -21.88 4.02
C ILE A 82 14.69 -22.95 4.92
N GLU A 83 15.07 -23.01 6.20
CA GLU A 83 14.52 -23.98 7.17
C GLU A 83 13.04 -23.72 7.49
N GLY A 84 12.59 -22.48 7.36
CA GLY A 84 11.21 -22.07 7.59
C GLY A 84 10.99 -21.49 8.98
N LEU A 85 10.29 -20.35 9.03
CA LEU A 85 10.14 -19.54 10.24
C LEU A 85 9.09 -20.07 11.23
N ASP A 86 8.21 -20.98 10.79
CA ASP A 86 7.10 -21.46 11.61
C ASP A 86 7.58 -22.12 12.92
N VAL A 87 8.52 -23.04 12.82
CA VAL A 87 9.05 -23.75 14.00
C VAL A 87 9.94 -22.83 14.85
N LEU A 88 10.76 -22.00 14.19
CA LEU A 88 11.74 -21.14 14.86
C LEU A 88 11.10 -19.94 15.57
N GLU A 89 10.07 -19.32 14.98
CA GLU A 89 9.41 -18.13 15.54
C GLU A 89 8.08 -18.44 16.24
N HIS A 90 7.33 -19.46 15.80
CA HIS A 90 5.98 -19.77 16.29
C HIS A 90 5.90 -21.10 17.06
N GLY A 91 7.00 -21.87 17.14
CA GLY A 91 7.14 -23.08 17.96
C GLY A 91 6.35 -24.30 17.48
N LEU A 92 5.66 -24.18 16.34
CA LEU A 92 4.78 -25.19 15.76
C LEU A 92 4.83 -25.03 14.23
N GLN A 93 4.72 -26.12 13.47
CA GLN A 93 4.56 -26.00 12.02
C GLN A 93 3.19 -25.38 11.69
N GLY A 94 3.16 -24.43 10.74
CA GLY A 94 1.93 -23.77 10.31
C GLY A 94 0.96 -24.70 9.57
N TYR A 95 1.45 -25.84 9.08
CA TYR A 95 0.67 -26.91 8.47
C TYR A 95 1.07 -28.27 9.08
N ALA A 96 0.13 -29.21 9.16
CA ALA A 96 0.44 -30.60 9.46
C ALA A 96 1.23 -31.22 8.29
N ASP A 97 2.15 -32.13 8.60
CA ASP A 97 3.03 -32.84 7.66
C ASP A 97 2.25 -33.78 6.73
N ASP A 98 1.51 -33.22 5.77
CA ASP A 98 0.64 -33.98 4.86
C ASP A 98 1.18 -34.05 3.42
N MET A 99 2.46 -33.76 3.16
CA MET A 99 3.01 -33.76 1.77
C MET A 99 4.33 -34.52 1.56
N VAL A 100 4.79 -35.35 2.49
CA VAL A 100 5.80 -36.37 2.18
C VAL A 100 5.30 -37.73 2.62
N HIS A 101 4.57 -38.39 1.72
CA HIS A 101 4.71 -39.81 1.36
C HIS A 101 3.50 -40.26 0.53
N THR A 102 3.47 -39.88 -0.75
CA THR A 102 2.96 -40.81 -1.76
C THR A 102 4.17 -41.34 -2.52
N SER A 103 4.43 -42.62 -2.26
CA SER A 103 5.36 -43.53 -2.95
C SER A 103 5.43 -43.33 -4.46
#